data_AF-P0AD06-F1
#
_entry.id   AF-P0AD06-F1
#
_cell.length_a   1.000
_cell.length_b   1.000
_cell.length_c   1.000
_cell.angle_alpha   90.00
_cell.angle_beta   90.00
_cell.angle_gamma   90.00
#
_symmetry.space_group_name_H-M   'P 1'
#
loop_
_entity.id
_entity.type
_entity.pdbx_description
1 polymer ?
#
loop_
_entity_poly.entity_id
_entity_poly.type
_entity_poly.pdbx_seq_one_letter_code
_entity_poly.pdbx_strand_id
1 'polypeptide(L)'
;MKTGPLNESELEWLDDILTKYNTDHAILDVAELDGLLTAVLSSPQEIEPEQWLVAVWGGADYVPRWASEKEMTRFMNLAFQHMADTAERLNEFPEQFEPLFGLREVDGSELTIVEEWCFGYMRGVALSDWSTLPDSLKPALEAIALHGTEENFERVEKMSPEAFEESVDAIRLAALDLHAYWMAHPQEKAVQQPIKAEEKPGRNDPCPCGSGKKFKQCCLH
;
A
#
# COMPACT_ATOMS: atom_id res chain seq x y z
N MET A 1 3.69 14.81 -18.17
CA MET A 1 2.67 14.58 -17.12
C MET A 1 2.17 15.93 -16.68
N LYS A 2 0.88 16.07 -16.37
CA LYS A 2 0.38 17.24 -15.62
C LYS A 2 0.99 17.18 -14.21
N THR A 3 1.35 18.33 -13.64
CA THR A 3 1.96 18.44 -12.31
C THR A 3 0.98 19.09 -11.33
N GLY A 4 1.15 18.83 -10.04
CA GLY A 4 0.28 19.31 -8.97
C GLY A 4 -0.89 18.36 -8.68
N PRO A 5 -1.80 18.76 -7.77
CA PRO A 5 -2.85 17.91 -7.25
C PRO A 5 -3.86 17.51 -8.33
N LEU A 6 -4.50 16.36 -8.12
CA LEU A 6 -5.67 15.98 -8.89
C LEU A 6 -6.82 16.95 -8.61
N ASN A 7 -7.59 17.28 -9.65
CA ASN A 7 -8.84 18.01 -9.46
C ASN A 7 -10.00 17.04 -9.16
N GLU A 8 -11.13 17.58 -8.71
CA GLU A 8 -12.34 16.81 -8.35
C GLU A 8 -12.75 15.79 -9.43
N SER A 9 -12.83 16.19 -10.71
CA SER A 9 -13.18 15.26 -11.80
C SER A 9 -12.12 14.19 -12.09
N GLU A 10 -10.87 14.42 -11.70
CA GLU A 10 -9.80 13.42 -11.78
C GLU A 10 -9.90 12.42 -10.63
N LEU A 11 -10.26 12.88 -9.42
CA LEU A 11 -10.52 12.03 -8.24
C LEU A 11 -11.78 11.18 -8.43
N GLU A 12 -12.90 11.78 -8.84
CA GLU A 12 -14.15 11.07 -9.17
C GLU A 12 -13.92 9.97 -10.22
N TRP A 13 -13.10 10.27 -11.24
CA TRP A 13 -12.77 9.27 -12.25
C TRP A 13 -11.92 8.12 -11.70
N LEU A 14 -11.01 8.38 -10.75
CA LEU A 14 -10.26 7.31 -10.08
C LEU A 14 -11.19 6.43 -9.25
N ASP A 15 -12.10 7.02 -8.48
CA ASP A 15 -13.11 6.29 -7.70
C ASP A 15 -13.99 5.40 -8.57
N ASP A 16 -14.49 5.94 -9.68
CA ASP A 16 -15.28 5.19 -10.66
C ASP A 16 -14.51 3.98 -11.20
N ILE A 17 -13.20 4.14 -11.44
CA ILE A 17 -12.35 3.09 -12.00
C ILE A 17 -12.00 2.03 -10.95
N LEU A 18 -11.70 2.42 -9.72
CA LEU A 18 -11.50 1.50 -8.60
C LEU A 18 -12.77 0.69 -8.36
N THR A 19 -13.92 1.35 -8.29
CA THR A 19 -15.24 0.71 -8.15
C THR A 19 -15.54 -0.26 -9.30
N LYS A 20 -15.30 0.16 -10.55
CA LYS A 20 -15.54 -0.66 -11.75
C LYS A 20 -14.77 -1.97 -11.74
N TYR A 21 -13.53 -1.93 -11.24
CA TYR A 21 -12.62 -3.08 -11.22
C TYR A 21 -12.51 -3.76 -9.86
N ASN A 22 -13.35 -3.36 -8.91
CA ASN A 22 -13.26 -3.81 -7.54
C ASN A 22 -13.47 -5.33 -7.41
N THR A 23 -12.77 -5.90 -6.45
CA THR A 23 -12.92 -7.28 -5.96
C THR A 23 -12.77 -7.25 -4.44
N ASP A 24 -13.14 -8.32 -3.73
CA ASP A 24 -12.97 -8.40 -2.27
C ASP A 24 -11.49 -8.23 -1.79
N HIS A 25 -10.52 -8.20 -2.71
CA HIS A 25 -9.10 -8.03 -2.42
C HIS A 25 -8.55 -6.65 -2.80
N ALA A 26 -9.21 -5.94 -3.71
CA ALA A 26 -8.74 -4.63 -4.17
C ALA A 26 -8.99 -3.55 -3.11
N ILE A 27 -8.36 -2.40 -3.27
CA ILE A 27 -8.74 -1.20 -2.51
C ILE A 27 -10.13 -0.73 -2.94
N LEU A 28 -10.84 -0.07 -2.03
CA LEU A 28 -12.22 0.35 -2.22
C LEU A 28 -12.34 1.63 -3.04
N ASP A 29 -11.53 2.64 -2.72
CA ASP A 29 -11.69 4.00 -3.24
C ASP A 29 -10.35 4.78 -3.25
N VAL A 30 -10.43 6.06 -3.62
CA VAL A 30 -9.29 6.97 -3.69
C VAL A 30 -8.75 7.34 -2.30
N ALA A 31 -9.55 7.23 -1.24
CA ALA A 31 -9.08 7.43 0.13
C ALA A 31 -8.14 6.29 0.55
N GLU A 32 -8.52 5.04 0.27
CA GLU A 32 -7.63 3.88 0.47
C GLU A 32 -6.39 3.95 -0.43
N LEU A 33 -6.53 4.45 -1.67
CA LEU A 33 -5.38 4.70 -2.55
C LEU A 33 -4.41 5.73 -1.95
N ASP A 34 -4.91 6.85 -1.43
CA ASP A 34 -4.09 7.90 -0.82
C ASP A 34 -3.33 7.39 0.41
N GLY A 35 -4.01 6.64 1.28
CA GLY A 35 -3.38 5.99 2.43
C GLY A 35 -2.26 5.05 2.02
N LEU A 36 -2.51 4.20 1.03
CA LEU A 36 -1.52 3.27 0.48
C LEU A 36 -0.29 4.02 -0.03
N LEU A 37 -0.50 5.02 -0.88
CA LEU A 37 0.59 5.78 -1.48
C LEU A 37 1.37 6.58 -0.42
N THR A 38 0.70 7.10 0.61
CA THR A 38 1.36 7.76 1.75
C THR A 38 2.28 6.80 2.49
N ALA A 39 1.83 5.57 2.78
CA ALA A 39 2.68 4.55 3.41
C ALA A 39 3.84 4.10 2.52
N VAL A 40 3.62 3.97 1.21
CA VAL A 40 4.68 3.68 0.23
C VAL A 40 5.75 4.77 0.22
N LEU A 41 5.35 6.04 0.25
CA LEU A 41 6.26 7.20 0.33
C LEU A 41 6.98 7.29 1.68
N SER A 42 6.34 6.78 2.74
CA SER A 42 6.87 6.73 4.11
C SER A 42 7.61 5.42 4.41
N SER A 43 7.90 4.59 3.42
CA SER A 43 8.45 3.24 3.66
C SER A 43 9.93 3.29 4.08
N PRO A 44 10.38 2.40 5.00
CA PRO A 44 11.79 2.27 5.38
C PRO A 44 12.72 1.90 4.21
N GLN A 45 12.16 1.27 3.17
CA GLN A 45 12.85 0.90 1.94
C GLN A 45 12.03 1.36 0.75
N GLU A 46 12.71 1.72 -0.34
CA GLU A 46 12.04 2.03 -1.61
C GLU A 46 11.21 0.83 -2.09
N ILE A 47 9.92 1.07 -2.32
CA ILE A 47 8.98 0.12 -2.89
C ILE A 47 8.90 0.37 -4.40
N GLU A 48 9.15 -0.66 -5.20
CA GLU A 48 9.08 -0.55 -6.66
C GLU A 48 7.62 -0.32 -7.13
N PRO A 49 7.41 0.41 -8.23
CA PRO A 49 6.09 0.67 -8.76
C PRO A 49 5.20 -0.56 -8.89
N GLU A 50 5.74 -1.64 -9.43
CA GLU A 50 5.00 -2.88 -9.65
C GLU A 50 4.47 -3.47 -8.34
N GLN A 51 5.17 -3.31 -7.21
CA GLN A 51 4.76 -3.85 -5.93
C GLN A 51 3.51 -3.15 -5.40
N TRP A 52 3.53 -1.82 -5.35
CA TRP A 52 2.38 -1.07 -4.84
C TRP A 52 1.21 -1.09 -5.82
N LEU A 53 1.48 -1.08 -7.14
CA LEU A 53 0.43 -1.22 -8.15
C LEU A 53 -0.30 -2.56 -8.07
N VAL A 54 0.41 -3.64 -7.76
CA VAL A 54 -0.20 -4.95 -7.52
C VAL A 54 -0.97 -4.95 -6.19
N ALA A 55 -0.46 -4.26 -5.16
CA ALA A 55 -1.12 -4.16 -3.86
C ALA A 55 -2.47 -3.42 -3.91
N VAL A 56 -2.59 -2.39 -4.77
CA VAL A 56 -3.86 -1.71 -5.07
C VAL A 56 -4.97 -2.70 -5.42
N TRP A 57 -4.65 -3.77 -6.15
CA TRP A 57 -5.64 -4.77 -6.57
C TRP A 57 -5.71 -5.99 -5.65
N GLY A 58 -4.89 -6.04 -4.60
CA GLY A 58 -4.85 -7.17 -3.66
C GLY A 58 -4.01 -8.36 -4.13
N GLY A 59 -3.15 -8.19 -5.14
CA GLY A 59 -2.27 -9.25 -5.64
C GLY A 59 -2.29 -9.40 -7.15
N ALA A 60 -1.28 -10.11 -7.68
CA ALA A 60 -1.04 -10.21 -9.12
C ALA A 60 -2.20 -10.89 -9.87
N ASP A 61 -2.91 -11.80 -9.20
CA ASP A 61 -4.06 -12.52 -9.75
C ASP A 61 -5.32 -11.66 -9.89
N TYR A 62 -5.36 -10.50 -9.21
CA TYR A 62 -6.50 -9.58 -9.18
C TYR A 62 -6.29 -8.31 -10.01
N VAL A 63 -5.12 -8.17 -10.65
CA VAL A 63 -4.85 -7.05 -11.56
C VAL A 63 -5.91 -7.02 -12.69
N PRO A 64 -6.56 -5.87 -12.93
CA PRO A 64 -7.68 -5.80 -13.85
C PRO A 64 -7.36 -6.18 -15.30
N ARG A 65 -8.33 -6.81 -15.95
CA ARG A 65 -8.41 -6.80 -17.41
C ARG A 65 -9.03 -5.48 -17.86
N TRP A 66 -8.18 -4.49 -18.09
CA TRP A 66 -8.57 -3.16 -18.55
C TRP A 66 -9.42 -3.21 -19.83
N ALA A 67 -10.42 -2.35 -19.92
CA ALA A 67 -11.30 -2.27 -21.10
C ALA A 67 -10.53 -1.73 -22.32
N SER A 68 -9.47 -0.95 -22.07
CA SER A 68 -8.53 -0.48 -23.09
C SER A 68 -7.21 -0.07 -22.47
N GLU A 69 -6.15 -0.04 -23.29
CA GLU A 69 -4.84 0.52 -22.92
C GLU A 69 -4.93 1.99 -22.50
N LYS A 70 -5.86 2.77 -23.09
CA LYS A 70 -6.09 4.17 -22.73
C LYS A 70 -6.61 4.31 -21.29
N GLU A 71 -7.50 3.42 -20.87
CA GLU A 71 -8.06 3.44 -19.51
C GLU A 71 -6.97 3.09 -18.47
N MET A 72 -6.22 2.01 -18.72
CA MET A 72 -5.05 1.64 -17.94
C MET A 72 -4.08 2.82 -17.83
N THR A 73 -3.67 3.39 -18.97
CA THR A 73 -2.71 4.51 -19.02
C THR A 73 -3.22 5.72 -18.24
N ARG A 74 -4.53 6.01 -18.29
CA ARG A 74 -5.11 7.12 -17.53
C ARG A 74 -5.08 6.84 -16.02
N PHE A 75 -5.45 5.63 -15.59
CA PHE A 75 -5.35 5.23 -14.18
C PHE A 75 -3.92 5.38 -13.67
N MET A 76 -2.96 4.80 -14.38
CA MET A 76 -1.54 4.89 -14.06
C MET A 76 -1.09 6.35 -13.93
N ASN A 77 -1.44 7.19 -14.90
CA ASN A 77 -1.02 8.59 -14.89
C ASN A 77 -1.59 9.38 -13.70
N LEU A 78 -2.84 9.15 -13.33
CA LEU A 78 -3.46 9.85 -12.21
C LEU A 78 -2.94 9.34 -10.87
N ALA A 79 -2.77 8.02 -10.70
CA ALA A 79 -2.18 7.45 -9.50
C ALA A 79 -0.75 7.98 -9.25
N PHE A 80 0.09 8.03 -10.28
CA PHE A 80 1.44 8.61 -10.18
C PHE A 80 1.44 10.13 -9.97
N GLN A 81 0.50 10.86 -10.58
CA GLN A 81 0.36 12.30 -10.32
C GLN A 81 -0.02 12.56 -8.87
N HIS A 82 -0.96 11.78 -8.32
CA HIS A 82 -1.36 11.83 -6.92
C HIS A 82 -0.20 11.49 -5.99
N MET A 83 0.53 10.41 -6.27
CA MET A 83 1.72 10.04 -5.52
C MET A 83 2.78 11.16 -5.52
N ALA A 84 3.02 11.80 -6.67
CA ALA A 84 4.00 12.88 -6.77
C ALA A 84 3.60 14.12 -5.96
N ASP A 85 2.31 14.51 -6.00
CA ASP A 85 1.75 15.61 -5.22
C ASP A 85 1.82 15.33 -3.71
N THR A 86 1.47 14.11 -3.28
CA THR A 86 1.62 13.68 -1.89
C THR A 86 3.09 13.65 -1.45
N ALA A 87 4.00 13.20 -2.31
CA ALA A 87 5.44 13.23 -2.01
C ALA A 87 5.97 14.66 -1.83
N GLU A 88 5.54 15.61 -2.66
CA GLU A 88 5.93 17.02 -2.54
C GLU A 88 5.43 17.61 -1.21
N ARG A 89 4.16 17.38 -0.84
CA ARG A 89 3.63 17.83 0.45
C ARG A 89 4.36 17.20 1.64
N LEU A 90 4.60 15.89 1.62
CA LEU A 90 5.28 15.21 2.71
C LEU A 90 6.72 15.71 2.93
N ASN A 91 7.44 16.04 1.85
CA ASN A 91 8.86 16.42 1.92
C ASN A 91 9.10 17.93 2.02
N GLU A 92 8.34 18.74 1.29
CA GLU A 92 8.61 20.17 1.10
C GLU A 92 7.60 21.06 1.82
N PHE A 93 6.35 20.61 1.99
CA PHE A 93 5.24 21.38 2.57
C PHE A 93 4.42 20.56 3.59
N PRO A 94 5.03 20.00 4.65
CA PRO A 94 4.33 19.11 5.59
C PRO A 94 3.17 19.80 6.34
N GLU A 95 3.15 21.13 6.39
CA GLU A 95 2.02 21.91 6.89
C GLU A 95 0.79 21.87 5.98
N GLN A 96 0.96 21.52 4.70
CA GLN A 96 -0.11 21.39 3.70
C GLN A 96 -0.51 19.94 3.43
N PHE A 97 0.20 18.97 4.01
CA PHE A 97 -0.19 17.56 3.93
C PHE A 97 -1.49 17.36 4.72
N GLU A 98 -2.49 16.81 4.04
CA GLU A 98 -3.76 16.37 4.60
C GLU A 98 -4.10 14.99 4.02
N PRO A 99 -4.38 13.97 4.85
CA PRO A 99 -4.96 12.72 4.41
C PRO A 99 -6.25 12.94 3.61
N LEU A 100 -6.39 12.27 2.46
CA LEU A 100 -7.63 12.28 1.71
C LEU A 100 -8.63 11.31 2.36
N PHE A 101 -9.38 11.78 3.36
CA PHE A 101 -10.44 10.99 3.98
C PHE A 101 -11.71 10.95 3.14
N GLY A 102 -12.45 9.84 3.26
CA GLY A 102 -13.76 9.70 2.67
C GLY A 102 -14.80 10.58 3.37
N LEU A 103 -15.90 10.85 2.68
CA LEU A 103 -17.05 11.56 3.23
C LEU A 103 -18.32 10.73 2.99
N ARG A 104 -19.18 10.65 4.00
CA ARG A 104 -20.50 10.02 3.89
C ARG A 104 -21.57 10.96 4.42
N GLU A 105 -22.59 11.23 3.61
CA GLU A 105 -23.78 11.96 4.07
C GLU A 105 -24.71 11.02 4.85
N VAL A 106 -24.97 11.34 6.12
CA VAL A 106 -25.94 10.64 6.97
C VAL A 106 -26.89 11.68 7.57
N ASP A 107 -28.19 11.52 7.32
CA ASP A 107 -29.24 12.42 7.81
C ASP A 107 -28.96 13.92 7.52
N GLY A 108 -28.34 14.22 6.37
CA GLY A 108 -27.98 15.58 5.94
C GLY A 108 -26.73 16.16 6.62
N SER A 109 -25.99 15.36 7.38
CA SER A 109 -24.69 15.72 7.96
C SER A 109 -23.58 14.93 7.25
N GLU A 110 -22.50 15.62 6.88
CA GLU A 110 -21.30 14.96 6.34
C GLU A 110 -20.48 14.37 7.48
N LEU A 111 -20.18 13.08 7.39
CA LEU A 111 -19.31 12.36 8.31
C LEU A 111 -18.00 12.03 7.60
N THR A 112 -16.88 12.37 8.25
CA THR A 112 -15.54 11.97 7.80
C THR A 112 -15.32 10.48 8.07
N ILE A 113 -14.91 9.75 7.04
CA ILE A 113 -14.57 8.33 7.13
C ILE A 113 -13.06 8.20 6.94
N VAL A 114 -12.39 7.79 8.01
CA VAL A 114 -10.92 7.65 8.07
C VAL A 114 -10.45 6.21 7.84
N GLU A 115 -11.38 5.26 7.91
CA GLU A 115 -11.12 3.83 7.88
C GLU A 115 -10.42 3.41 6.59
N GLU A 116 -10.96 3.78 5.43
CA GLU A 116 -10.44 3.43 4.11
C GLU A 116 -9.00 3.95 3.95
N TRP A 117 -8.74 5.21 4.34
CA TRP A 117 -7.39 5.77 4.32
C TRP A 117 -6.43 4.97 5.22
N CYS A 118 -6.85 4.62 6.43
CA CYS A 118 -6.02 3.88 7.37
C CYS A 118 -5.77 2.43 6.90
N PHE A 119 -6.76 1.75 6.32
CA PHE A 119 -6.60 0.45 5.68
C PHE A 119 -5.59 0.51 4.54
N GLY A 120 -5.67 1.55 3.71
CA GLY A 120 -4.72 1.82 2.65
C GLY A 120 -3.31 1.96 3.19
N TYR A 121 -3.14 2.76 4.23
CA TYR A 121 -1.85 2.95 4.89
C TYR A 121 -1.29 1.62 5.42
N MET A 122 -2.09 0.84 6.13
CA MET A 122 -1.67 -0.46 6.66
C MET A 122 -1.36 -1.48 5.56
N ARG A 123 -2.07 -1.43 4.43
CA ARG A 123 -1.75 -2.20 3.22
C ARG A 123 -0.40 -1.79 2.63
N GLY A 124 -0.06 -0.50 2.63
CA GLY A 124 1.25 -0.01 2.21
C GLY A 124 2.38 -0.39 3.19
N VAL A 125 2.13 -0.33 4.50
CA VAL A 125 3.05 -0.81 5.55
C VAL A 125 3.42 -2.28 5.32
N ALA A 126 2.46 -3.11 4.94
CA ALA A 126 2.69 -4.54 4.66
C ALA A 126 3.62 -4.83 3.47
N LEU A 127 3.98 -3.83 2.65
CA LEU A 127 4.90 -3.98 1.51
C LEU A 127 6.38 -3.96 1.90
N SER A 128 6.70 -3.59 3.14
CA SER A 128 8.08 -3.50 3.65
C SER A 128 8.18 -3.95 5.10
N ASP A 129 9.41 -4.11 5.58
CA ASP A 129 9.68 -4.50 6.96
C ASP A 129 9.79 -3.27 7.87
N TRP A 130 8.72 -2.99 8.63
CA TRP A 130 8.65 -1.92 9.63
C TRP A 130 9.12 -2.35 11.03
N SER A 131 9.66 -3.57 11.19
CA SER A 131 10.01 -4.13 12.51
C SER A 131 11.11 -3.35 13.23
N THR A 132 11.90 -2.53 12.53
CA THR A 132 12.95 -1.69 13.09
C THR A 132 12.46 -0.30 13.52
N LEU A 133 11.15 -0.02 13.45
CA LEU A 133 10.56 1.23 13.96
C LEU A 133 10.85 1.38 15.47
N PRO A 134 11.40 2.51 15.92
CA PRO A 134 11.77 2.71 17.32
C PRO A 134 10.51 2.80 18.20
N ASP A 135 10.64 2.37 19.46
CA ASP A 135 9.53 2.34 20.41
C ASP A 135 8.82 3.71 20.57
N SER A 136 9.56 4.81 20.39
CA SER A 136 9.00 6.17 20.46
C SER A 136 8.02 6.51 19.34
N LEU A 137 8.06 5.79 18.21
CA LEU A 137 7.19 6.02 17.04
C LEU A 137 6.14 4.93 16.86
N LYS A 138 6.19 3.84 17.62
CA LYS A 138 5.12 2.82 17.62
C LYS A 138 3.73 3.42 17.88
N PRO A 139 3.54 4.39 18.81
CA PRO A 139 2.24 5.02 19.01
C PRO A 139 1.70 5.74 17.76
N ALA A 140 2.57 6.28 16.89
CA ALA A 140 2.14 6.90 15.63
C ALA A 140 1.59 5.85 14.67
N LEU A 141 2.29 4.72 14.48
CA LEU A 141 1.79 3.62 13.66
C LEU A 141 0.51 3.02 14.25
N GLU A 142 0.42 2.90 15.57
CA GLU A 142 -0.77 2.43 16.28
C GLU A 142 -1.97 3.37 16.12
N ALA A 143 -1.76 4.69 16.04
CA ALA A 143 -2.82 5.66 15.80
C ALA A 143 -3.48 5.47 14.43
N ILE A 144 -2.69 5.13 13.39
CA ILE A 144 -3.21 4.79 12.06
C ILE A 144 -3.83 3.39 12.08
N ALA A 145 -3.13 2.39 12.63
CA ALA A 145 -3.60 1.00 12.68
C ALA A 145 -4.90 0.85 13.48
N LEU A 146 -5.19 1.73 14.43
CA LEU A 146 -6.45 1.75 15.17
C LEU A 146 -7.68 1.76 14.24
N HIS A 147 -7.61 2.48 13.12
CA HIS A 147 -8.70 2.60 12.15
C HIS A 147 -8.45 1.79 10.87
N GLY A 148 -7.30 1.12 10.75
CA GLY A 148 -6.85 0.46 9.51
C GLY A 148 -6.72 -1.07 9.59
N THR A 149 -7.21 -1.69 10.67
CA THR A 149 -7.11 -3.14 10.89
C THR A 149 -8.38 -3.69 11.54
N GLU A 150 -8.90 -4.82 11.05
CA GLU A 150 -10.12 -5.45 11.55
C GLU A 150 -10.06 -5.80 13.05
N GLU A 151 -8.87 -6.10 13.58
CA GLU A 151 -8.67 -6.41 15.00
C GLU A 151 -9.07 -5.25 15.93
N ASN A 152 -9.13 -4.03 15.42
CA ASN A 152 -9.49 -2.83 16.18
C ASN A 152 -10.96 -2.42 16.05
N PHE A 153 -11.78 -3.09 15.22
CA PHE A 153 -13.19 -2.72 15.01
C PHE A 153 -14.00 -2.64 16.30
N GLU A 154 -13.92 -3.68 17.13
CA GLU A 154 -14.61 -3.68 18.43
C GLU A 154 -14.11 -2.57 19.38
N ARG A 155 -12.85 -2.17 19.24
CA ARG A 155 -12.24 -1.13 20.08
C ARG A 155 -12.77 0.24 19.67
N VAL A 156 -12.80 0.52 18.36
CA VAL A 156 -13.32 1.76 17.78
C VAL A 156 -14.82 1.92 18.09
N GLU A 157 -15.62 0.86 17.92
CA GLU A 157 -17.06 0.89 18.21
C GLU A 157 -17.37 1.25 19.68
N LYS A 158 -16.47 0.92 20.61
CA LYS A 158 -16.63 1.17 22.05
C LYS A 158 -16.05 2.51 22.51
N MET A 159 -15.47 3.32 21.62
CA MET A 159 -14.92 4.64 21.97
C MET A 159 -16.02 5.63 22.33
N SER A 160 -15.70 6.58 23.21
CA SER A 160 -16.54 7.77 23.33
C SER A 160 -16.34 8.68 22.10
N PRO A 161 -17.31 9.55 21.76
CA PRO A 161 -17.15 10.51 20.68
C PRO A 161 -15.87 11.33 20.79
N GLU A 162 -15.50 11.77 22.01
CA GLU A 162 -14.29 12.57 22.24
C GLU A 162 -13.01 11.76 22.01
N ALA A 163 -12.97 10.50 22.46
CA ALA A 163 -11.82 9.62 22.22
C ALA A 163 -11.68 9.26 20.73
N PHE A 164 -12.79 9.13 20.01
CA PHE A 164 -12.79 8.92 18.57
C PHE A 164 -12.24 10.16 17.84
N GLU A 165 -12.73 11.36 18.18
CA GLU A 165 -12.24 12.64 17.62
C GLU A 165 -10.73 12.82 17.86
N GLU A 166 -10.26 12.61 19.10
CA GLU A 166 -8.82 12.66 19.43
C GLU A 166 -8.01 11.65 18.60
N SER A 167 -8.57 10.45 18.35
CA SER A 167 -7.89 9.43 17.55
C SER A 167 -7.82 9.78 16.07
N VAL A 168 -8.83 10.50 15.55
CA VAL A 168 -8.86 11.01 14.16
C VAL A 168 -7.83 12.13 13.99
N ASP A 169 -7.79 13.08 14.92
CA ASP A 169 -6.84 14.21 14.92
C ASP A 169 -5.37 13.74 14.94
N ALA A 170 -5.11 12.57 15.53
CA ALA A 170 -3.77 11.99 15.60
C ALA A 170 -3.24 11.46 14.26
N ILE A 171 -4.11 11.09 13.31
CA ILE A 171 -3.73 10.36 12.08
C ILE A 171 -2.75 11.18 11.23
N ARG A 172 -3.07 12.46 10.98
CA ARG A 172 -2.25 13.36 10.16
C ARG A 172 -0.84 13.51 10.73
N LEU A 173 -0.74 13.78 12.03
CA LEU A 173 0.56 13.95 12.70
C LEU A 173 1.34 12.64 12.73
N ALA A 174 0.66 11.52 12.96
CA ALA A 174 1.29 10.20 12.90
C ALA A 174 1.92 9.90 11.54
N ALA A 175 1.20 10.18 10.44
CA ALA A 175 1.73 9.98 9.09
C ALA A 175 2.97 10.85 8.84
N LEU A 176 2.95 12.12 9.26
CA LEU A 176 4.08 13.04 9.14
C LEU A 176 5.30 12.58 9.96
N ASP A 177 5.09 12.14 11.20
CA ASP A 177 6.16 11.68 12.09
C ASP A 177 6.83 10.41 11.56
N LEU A 178 6.03 9.47 11.04
CA LEU A 178 6.53 8.23 10.42
C LEU A 178 7.31 8.53 9.13
N HIS A 179 6.76 9.38 8.25
CA HIS A 179 7.43 9.81 7.02
C HIS A 179 8.77 10.48 7.32
N ALA A 180 8.77 11.49 8.19
CA ALA A 180 9.97 12.24 8.56
C ALA A 180 11.05 11.34 9.15
N TYR A 181 10.68 10.36 9.97
CA TYR A 181 11.62 9.40 10.53
C TYR A 181 12.26 8.53 9.45
N TRP A 182 11.47 7.91 8.57
CA TRP A 182 12.01 6.99 7.56
C TRP A 182 12.82 7.70 6.49
N MET A 183 12.46 8.94 6.12
CA MET A 183 13.28 9.76 5.22
C MET A 183 14.64 10.12 5.84
N ALA A 184 14.71 10.26 7.16
CA ALA A 184 15.97 10.48 7.88
C ALA A 184 16.77 9.20 8.15
N HIS A 185 16.13 8.02 8.08
CA HIS A 185 16.73 6.72 8.43
C HIS A 185 16.44 5.63 7.37
N PRO A 186 16.82 5.85 6.08
CA PRO A 186 16.58 4.85 5.04
C PRO A 186 17.30 3.55 5.38
N GLN A 187 16.60 2.43 5.24
CA GLN A 187 17.16 1.11 5.45
C GLN A 187 17.77 0.58 4.16
N GLU A 188 18.90 -0.12 4.25
CA GLU A 188 19.45 -0.82 3.08
C GLU A 188 18.46 -1.90 2.62
N LYS A 189 18.16 -1.97 1.31
CA LYS A 189 17.42 -3.10 0.73
C LYS A 189 18.14 -4.38 1.14
N ALA A 190 17.44 -5.27 1.85
CA ALA A 190 18.00 -6.55 2.24
C ALA A 190 18.42 -7.30 0.95
N VAL A 191 19.72 -7.46 0.73
CA VAL A 191 20.24 -8.19 -0.43
C VAL A 191 19.67 -9.60 -0.35
N GLN A 192 18.76 -9.96 -1.26
CA GLN A 192 18.29 -11.33 -1.38
C GLN A 192 19.52 -12.21 -1.60
N GLN A 193 19.86 -13.02 -0.60
CA GLN A 193 20.94 -13.98 -0.77
C GLN A 193 20.54 -14.89 -1.94
N PRO A 194 21.45 -15.18 -2.88
CA PRO A 194 21.13 -16.05 -4.00
C PRO A 194 20.57 -17.34 -3.41
N ILE A 195 19.33 -17.68 -3.81
CA ILE A 195 18.74 -18.98 -3.55
C ILE A 195 19.81 -19.98 -3.98
N LYS A 196 20.40 -20.72 -3.03
CA LYS A 196 21.28 -21.83 -3.39
C LYS A 196 20.43 -22.76 -4.23
N ALA A 197 20.66 -22.74 -5.55
CA ALA A 197 20.10 -23.76 -6.41
C ALA A 197 20.53 -25.09 -5.80
N GLU A 198 19.56 -25.90 -5.37
CA GLU A 198 19.85 -27.27 -4.97
C GLU A 198 20.67 -27.90 -6.11
N GLU A 199 21.74 -28.63 -5.74
CA GLU A 199 22.66 -29.20 -6.72
C GLU A 199 21.87 -29.98 -7.76
N LYS A 200 21.81 -29.44 -8.99
CA LYS A 200 21.18 -30.14 -10.10
C LYS A 200 21.90 -31.47 -10.24
N PRO A 201 21.18 -32.61 -10.30
CA PRO A 201 21.83 -33.91 -10.47
C PRO A 201 22.73 -33.87 -11.69
N GLY A 202 23.98 -34.26 -11.50
CA GLY A 202 24.97 -34.31 -12.56
C GLY A 202 24.49 -35.23 -13.69
N ARG A 203 24.91 -34.93 -14.91
CA ARG A 203 24.48 -35.68 -16.12
C ARG A 203 24.64 -37.21 -16.00
N ASN A 204 25.61 -37.68 -15.21
CA ASN A 204 25.87 -39.10 -14.97
C ASN A 204 25.33 -39.65 -13.64
N ASP A 205 24.73 -38.82 -12.80
CA ASP A 205 24.23 -39.20 -11.48
C ASP A 205 22.93 -40.01 -11.61
N PRO A 206 22.56 -40.81 -10.60
CA PRO A 206 21.27 -41.49 -10.57
C PRO A 206 20.15 -40.47 -10.76
N CYS A 207 19.23 -40.77 -11.69
CA CYS A 207 18.14 -39.86 -11.96
C CYS A 207 17.18 -39.80 -10.75
N PRO A 208 16.79 -38.61 -10.28
CA PRO A 208 15.85 -38.47 -9.16
C PRO A 208 14.45 -39.03 -9.48
N CYS A 209 14.15 -39.36 -10.74
CA CYS A 209 12.91 -40.02 -11.17
C CYS A 209 12.71 -41.45 -10.60
N GLY A 210 13.72 -42.01 -9.90
CA GLY A 210 13.65 -43.37 -9.35
C GLY A 210 13.83 -44.48 -10.39
N SER A 211 14.12 -44.15 -11.65
CA SER A 211 14.24 -45.15 -12.74
C SER A 211 15.45 -46.07 -12.64
N GLY A 212 16.40 -45.80 -11.74
CA GLY A 212 17.69 -46.49 -11.66
C GLY A 212 18.67 -46.14 -12.80
N LYS A 213 18.30 -45.26 -13.74
CA LYS A 213 19.16 -44.83 -14.86
C LYS A 213 19.94 -43.55 -14.51
N LYS A 214 21.01 -43.27 -15.25
CA LYS A 214 21.70 -41.97 -15.18
C LYS A 214 20.78 -40.84 -15.62
N PHE A 215 20.92 -39.63 -15.06
CA PHE A 215 20.06 -38.48 -15.37
C PHE A 215 19.96 -38.21 -16.88
N LYS A 216 21.09 -38.29 -17.61
CA LYS A 216 21.14 -38.18 -19.09
C LYS A 216 20.36 -39.22 -19.89
N GLN A 217 19.93 -40.30 -19.24
CA GLN A 217 19.22 -41.42 -19.87
C GLN A 217 17.75 -41.51 -19.42
N CYS A 218 17.32 -40.76 -18.39
CA CYS A 218 15.91 -40.68 -17.94
C CYS A 218 15.29 -39.33 -18.31
N CYS A 219 15.74 -38.24 -17.66
CA CYS A 219 15.01 -36.96 -17.62
C CYS A 219 15.68 -35.80 -18.37
N LEU A 220 16.86 -36.01 -18.98
CA LEU A 220 17.57 -34.97 -19.73
C LEU A 220 17.37 -35.07 -21.26
N HIS A 221 16.33 -35.77 -21.70
CA HIS A 221 15.97 -35.87 -23.12
C HIS A 221 14.96 -34.80 -23.50
#